data_AF-R1DQY4-F1
#
_entry.id   AF-R1DQY4-F1
#
_cell.length_a   1.000
_cell.length_b   1.000
_cell.length_c   1.000
_cell.angle_alpha   90.00
_cell.angle_beta   90.00
_cell.angle_gamma   90.00
#
_symmetry.space_group_name_H-M   'P 1'
#
loop_
_entity.id
_entity.type
_entity.pdbx_description
1 polymer ?
#
loop_
_entity_poly.entity_id
_entity_poly.type
_entity_poly.pdbx_seq_one_letter_code
_entity_poly.pdbx_strand_id
1 'polypeptide(L)'
;MLPTSAGRFFSCNPSAGGLAQVSPFMSMDELRREARRLEHTLDAELMQLGRSDLSDPGASSGGVEARTRDASLTRLQEVNDAMSRAASAAPSGRAATTLHTLQRHREILHDFLEEFSKTKANLRMADERQQLLTSVREDIVEHRSASRATDALLRERNAVHATDRALDGLLEHAAETKAALSLQRGIFGGVGSKLQQLSAVAPQINALLGRISRKRSRDKTILGVVMGCCLSLLVLYKLQIG
;
A
#
# COMPACT_ATOMS: atom_id res chain seq x y z
N MET A 1 31.09 -43.43 7.11
CA MET A 1 31.07 -42.67 8.37
C MET A 1 29.71 -42.02 8.50
N LEU A 2 28.91 -42.51 9.47
CA LEU A 2 27.68 -41.93 10.01
C LEU A 2 28.02 -40.73 10.92
N PRO A 3 27.06 -39.83 11.25
CA PRO A 3 26.04 -40.06 12.31
C PRO A 3 24.61 -39.73 11.80
N THR A 4 23.50 -40.46 12.03
CA THR A 4 22.79 -40.95 13.23
C THR A 4 22.43 -39.92 14.31
N SER A 5 21.23 -39.35 14.17
CA SER A 5 20.36 -38.76 15.21
C SER A 5 18.93 -39.06 14.73
N ALA A 6 18.13 -39.98 15.26
CA ALA A 6 17.74 -40.33 16.64
C ALA A 6 17.01 -39.17 17.36
N GLY A 7 15.68 -39.11 17.21
CA GLY A 7 14.86 -38.07 17.84
C GLY A 7 13.35 -38.24 17.67
N ARG A 8 12.78 -39.23 18.36
CA ARG A 8 11.38 -39.32 18.85
C ARG A 8 10.27 -39.41 17.80
N PHE A 9 10.04 -40.63 17.34
CA PHE A 9 8.69 -41.10 17.04
C PHE A 9 7.83 -40.92 18.31
N PHE A 10 6.94 -39.92 18.30
CA PHE A 10 5.87 -39.84 19.27
C PHE A 10 4.85 -40.92 18.89
N SER A 11 5.07 -42.11 19.45
CA SER A 11 4.10 -43.19 19.45
C SER A 11 2.90 -42.70 20.27
N CYS A 12 1.91 -42.10 19.61
CA CYS A 12 0.59 -41.93 20.19
C CYS A 12 -0.03 -43.32 20.36
N ASN A 13 0.21 -43.87 21.54
CA ASN A 13 -0.44 -45.02 22.10
C ASN A 13 -1.98 -44.79 22.12
N PRO A 14 -2.80 -45.56 21.38
CA PRO A 14 -4.24 -45.48 21.47
C PRO A 14 -4.71 -46.34 22.64
N SER A 15 -4.38 -45.95 23.87
CA SER A 15 -4.85 -46.64 25.07
C SER A 15 -5.22 -45.65 26.16
N ALA A 16 -6.43 -45.09 26.09
CA ALA A 16 -7.23 -44.65 27.25
C ALA A 16 -8.51 -43.96 26.76
N GLY A 17 -9.47 -44.76 26.34
CA GLY A 17 -10.79 -44.30 25.94
C GLY A 17 -11.60 -45.52 25.59
N GLY A 18 -12.00 -46.28 26.62
CA GLY A 18 -12.77 -47.51 26.44
C GLY A 18 -14.05 -47.22 25.67
N LEU A 19 -14.04 -47.50 24.37
CA LEU A 19 -15.22 -47.64 23.56
C LEU A 19 -15.93 -48.91 24.06
N ALA A 20 -16.78 -48.74 25.06
CA ALA A 20 -17.64 -49.78 25.58
C ALA A 20 -18.62 -50.20 24.47
N GLN A 21 -18.21 -51.16 23.62
CA GLN A 21 -19.01 -51.86 22.62
C GLN A 21 -20.40 -52.18 23.19
N VAL A 22 -21.48 -51.86 22.45
CA VAL A 22 -22.84 -52.26 22.84
C VAL A 22 -22.89 -53.77 22.77
N SER A 23 -22.70 -54.40 23.93
CA SER A 23 -22.65 -55.86 24.03
C SER A 23 -24.09 -56.38 24.06
N PRO A 24 -24.43 -57.49 23.38
CA PRO A 24 -25.80 -58.00 23.27
C PRO A 24 -26.44 -58.43 24.61
N PHE A 25 -25.69 -58.38 25.72
CA PHE A 25 -26.11 -58.76 27.07
C PHE A 25 -26.13 -57.61 28.09
N MET A 26 -26.02 -56.34 27.66
CA MET A 26 -26.09 -55.21 28.60
C MET A 26 -27.47 -55.13 29.27
N SER A 27 -27.48 -54.86 30.57
CA SER A 27 -28.73 -54.74 31.33
C SER A 27 -29.49 -53.47 30.95
N MET A 28 -30.83 -53.50 30.98
CA MET A 28 -31.67 -52.34 30.60
C MET A 28 -31.26 -51.04 31.33
N ASP A 29 -30.86 -51.13 32.59
CA ASP A 29 -30.43 -49.98 33.39
C ASP A 29 -29.05 -49.45 32.97
N GLU A 30 -28.20 -50.30 32.42
CA GLU A 30 -26.91 -49.94 31.86
C GLU A 30 -27.05 -49.23 30.51
N LEU A 31 -27.94 -49.71 29.63
CA LEU A 31 -28.27 -49.02 28.38
C LEU A 31 -28.84 -47.61 28.64
N ARG A 32 -29.70 -47.47 29.65
CA ARG A 32 -30.27 -46.17 30.05
C ARG A 32 -29.21 -45.21 30.61
N ARG A 33 -28.24 -45.71 31.37
CA ARG A 33 -27.12 -44.89 31.86
C ARG A 33 -26.27 -44.40 30.71
N GLU A 34 -25.98 -45.27 29.74
CA GLU A 34 -25.17 -44.91 28.58
C GLU A 34 -25.91 -43.94 27.65
N ALA A 35 -27.22 -44.13 27.42
CA ALA A 35 -28.04 -43.19 26.67
C ALA A 35 -28.00 -41.78 27.28
N ARG A 36 -28.23 -41.64 28.60
CA ARG A 36 -28.15 -40.35 29.30
C ARG A 36 -26.76 -39.71 29.22
N ARG A 37 -25.69 -40.51 29.26
CA ARG A 37 -24.32 -40.03 29.12
C ARG A 37 -24.07 -39.44 27.72
N LEU A 38 -24.54 -40.13 26.69
CA LEU A 38 -24.45 -39.69 25.31
C LEU A 38 -25.29 -38.43 25.06
N GLU A 39 -26.52 -38.40 25.58
CA GLU A 39 -27.40 -37.22 25.52
C GLU A 39 -26.74 -35.98 26.15
N HIS A 40 -26.16 -36.11 27.34
CA HIS A 40 -25.43 -35.01 27.99
C HIS A 40 -24.21 -34.55 27.17
N THR A 41 -23.53 -35.48 26.49
CA THR A 41 -22.38 -35.15 25.65
C THR A 41 -22.83 -34.37 24.41
N LEU A 42 -23.91 -34.83 23.75
CA LEU A 42 -24.50 -34.17 22.58
C LEU A 42 -25.03 -32.77 22.89
N ASP A 43 -25.66 -32.58 24.05
CA ASP A 43 -26.16 -31.27 24.49
C ASP A 43 -25.00 -30.28 24.72
N ALA A 44 -23.91 -30.73 25.35
CA ALA A 44 -22.71 -29.92 25.51
C ALA A 44 -22.06 -29.55 24.16
N GLU A 45 -22.03 -30.47 23.20
CA GLU A 45 -21.53 -30.22 21.85
C GLU A 45 -22.42 -29.23 21.08
N LEU A 46 -23.75 -29.29 21.23
CA LEU A 46 -24.69 -28.33 20.64
C LEU A 46 -24.51 -26.91 21.21
N MET A 47 -24.35 -26.80 22.53
CA MET A 47 -24.10 -25.50 23.18
C MET A 47 -22.78 -24.88 22.74
N GLN A 48 -21.74 -25.70 22.53
CA GLN A 48 -20.47 -25.23 21.99
C GLN A 48 -20.65 -24.73 20.55
N LEU A 49 -21.40 -25.47 19.73
CA LEU A 49 -21.67 -25.12 18.33
C LEU A 49 -22.38 -23.78 18.19
N GLY A 50 -23.41 -23.55 19.01
CA GLY A 50 -24.14 -22.28 19.04
C GLY A 50 -23.29 -21.08 19.50
N ARG A 51 -22.20 -21.30 20.25
CA ARG A 51 -21.26 -20.24 20.66
C ARG A 51 -20.18 -19.98 19.60
N SER A 52 -19.70 -21.03 18.93
CA SER A 52 -18.71 -20.91 17.85
C SER A 52 -19.25 -20.15 16.64
N ASP A 53 -20.54 -20.27 16.33
CA ASP A 53 -21.21 -19.51 15.26
C ASP A 53 -21.12 -17.97 15.47
N LEU A 54 -20.95 -17.52 16.71
CA LEU A 54 -20.88 -16.10 17.07
C LEU A 54 -19.45 -15.56 17.21
N SER A 55 -18.45 -16.42 17.43
CA SER A 55 -17.15 -15.98 17.98
C SER A 55 -16.01 -15.99 16.97
N ASP A 56 -15.95 -16.92 16.02
CA ASP A 56 -14.89 -16.93 15.00
C ASP A 56 -15.22 -17.92 13.86
N PRO A 57 -15.55 -17.46 12.65
CA PRO A 57 -16.01 -18.34 11.58
C PRO A 57 -14.84 -18.87 10.71
N GLY A 58 -13.58 -18.76 11.17
CA GLY A 58 -12.38 -19.21 10.45
C GLY A 58 -11.78 -20.54 10.92
N ALA A 59 -12.36 -21.19 11.94
CA ALA A 59 -11.79 -22.38 12.54
C ALA A 59 -12.07 -23.65 11.70
N SER A 60 -11.06 -24.14 11.01
CA SER A 60 -10.98 -25.48 10.38
C SER A 60 -11.24 -26.66 11.33
N SER A 61 -11.49 -26.40 12.62
CA SER A 61 -11.95 -27.36 13.65
C SER A 61 -13.35 -27.93 13.37
N GLY A 62 -14.21 -27.19 12.66
CA GLY A 62 -15.62 -27.57 12.46
C GLY A 62 -15.81 -28.92 11.75
N GLY A 63 -14.88 -29.34 10.88
CA GLY A 63 -14.96 -30.60 10.15
C GLY A 63 -14.52 -31.85 10.94
N VAL A 64 -13.73 -31.68 12.00
CA VAL A 64 -13.38 -32.75 12.94
C VAL A 64 -14.50 -32.92 13.96
N GLU A 65 -15.00 -31.81 14.50
CA GLU A 65 -16.12 -31.79 15.44
C GLU A 65 -17.42 -32.29 14.81
N ALA A 66 -17.66 -32.06 13.52
CA ALA A 66 -18.82 -32.62 12.82
C ALA A 66 -18.77 -34.15 12.72
N ARG A 67 -17.58 -34.72 12.52
CA ARG A 67 -17.40 -36.18 12.45
C ARG A 67 -17.55 -36.85 13.80
N THR A 68 -17.09 -36.23 14.89
CA THR A 68 -17.29 -36.76 16.24
C THR A 68 -18.76 -36.72 16.65
N ARG A 69 -19.47 -35.65 16.28
CA ARG A 69 -20.92 -35.50 16.49
C ARG A 69 -21.74 -36.56 15.77
N ASP A 70 -21.50 -36.77 14.48
CA ASP A 70 -22.19 -37.80 13.69
C ASP A 70 -21.97 -39.21 14.27
N ALA A 71 -20.76 -39.48 14.81
CA ALA A 71 -20.45 -40.73 15.49
C ALA A 71 -21.22 -40.90 16.82
N SER A 72 -21.32 -39.84 17.63
CA SER A 72 -22.08 -39.84 18.89
C SER A 72 -23.58 -40.06 18.67
N LEU A 73 -24.17 -39.47 17.63
CA LEU A 73 -25.57 -39.69 17.24
C LEU A 73 -25.83 -41.13 16.80
N THR A 74 -24.95 -41.66 15.95
CA THR A 74 -25.01 -43.06 15.51
C THR A 74 -24.96 -44.00 16.72
N ARG A 75 -24.13 -43.68 17.71
CA ARG A 75 -24.02 -44.46 18.93
C ARG A 75 -25.29 -44.42 19.79
N LEU A 76 -25.92 -43.26 19.93
CA LEU A 76 -27.19 -43.14 20.66
C LEU A 76 -28.31 -43.93 19.97
N GLN A 77 -28.32 -43.95 18.63
CA GLN A 77 -29.24 -44.78 17.84
C GLN A 77 -29.01 -46.27 18.09
N GLU A 78 -27.76 -46.75 18.07
CA GLU A 78 -27.42 -48.15 18.40
C GLU A 78 -27.88 -48.56 19.81
N VAL A 79 -27.71 -47.67 20.80
CA VAL A 79 -28.16 -47.90 22.18
C VAL A 79 -29.69 -47.96 22.26
N ASN A 80 -30.39 -47.10 21.51
CA ASN A 80 -31.85 -47.09 21.45
C ASN A 80 -32.40 -48.37 20.80
N ASP A 81 -31.75 -48.86 19.73
CA ASP A 81 -32.10 -50.13 19.08
C ASP A 81 -31.85 -51.32 20.01
N ALA A 82 -30.75 -51.31 20.77
CA ALA A 82 -30.47 -52.32 21.77
C ALA A 82 -31.50 -52.30 22.92
N MET A 83 -31.94 -51.09 23.33
CA MET A 83 -33.00 -50.90 24.31
C MET A 83 -34.35 -51.43 23.80
N SER A 84 -34.63 -51.27 22.51
CA SER A 84 -35.81 -51.84 21.85
C SER A 84 -35.79 -53.36 21.84
N ARG A 85 -34.64 -53.97 21.56
CA ARG A 85 -34.48 -55.43 21.62
C ARG A 85 -34.66 -55.95 23.06
N ALA A 86 -34.07 -55.28 24.05
CA ALA A 86 -34.19 -55.64 25.47
C ALA A 86 -35.63 -55.48 26.01
N ALA A 87 -36.35 -54.44 25.60
CA ALA A 87 -37.75 -54.23 25.98
C ALA A 87 -38.68 -55.31 25.40
N SER A 88 -38.38 -55.79 24.18
CA SER A 88 -39.13 -56.87 23.51
C SER A 88 -38.96 -58.23 24.19
N ALA A 89 -37.85 -58.44 24.90
CA ALA A 89 -37.52 -59.68 25.60
C ALA A 89 -37.94 -59.68 27.09
N ALA A 90 -38.55 -58.60 27.58
CA ALA A 90 -38.86 -58.42 29.00
C ALA A 90 -40.20 -59.07 29.41
N PRO A 91 -40.31 -59.67 30.62
CA PRO A 91 -41.54 -60.29 31.11
C PRO A 91 -42.65 -59.26 31.41
N SER A 92 -43.91 -59.66 31.18
CA SER A 92 -45.11 -58.82 31.02
C SER A 92 -45.43 -57.81 32.13
N GLY A 93 -44.87 -57.97 33.34
CA GLY A 93 -45.14 -57.10 34.49
C GLY A 93 -44.34 -55.79 34.55
N ARG A 94 -43.21 -55.68 33.83
CA ARG A 94 -42.38 -54.45 33.75
C ARG A 94 -42.49 -53.72 32.40
N ALA A 95 -43.28 -54.27 31.49
CA ALA A 95 -43.32 -53.85 30.08
C ALA A 95 -43.79 -52.39 29.87
N ALA A 96 -44.80 -51.92 30.60
CA ALA A 96 -45.39 -50.60 30.37
C ALA A 96 -44.42 -49.43 30.67
N THR A 97 -43.71 -49.49 31.79
CA THR A 97 -42.73 -48.45 32.16
C THR A 97 -41.49 -48.49 31.28
N THR A 98 -41.03 -49.69 30.89
CA THR A 98 -39.91 -49.83 29.95
C THR A 98 -40.23 -49.30 28.56
N LEU A 99 -41.47 -49.53 28.08
CA LEU A 99 -41.93 -49.02 26.78
C LEU A 99 -42.03 -47.49 26.77
N HIS A 100 -42.56 -46.88 27.83
CA HIS A 100 -42.62 -45.43 27.96
C HIS A 100 -41.22 -44.79 27.99
N THR A 101 -40.28 -45.36 28.76
CA THR A 101 -38.89 -44.86 28.79
C THR A 101 -38.22 -44.96 27.41
N LEU A 102 -38.42 -46.07 26.70
CA LEU A 102 -37.88 -46.26 25.35
C LEU A 102 -38.47 -45.22 24.39
N GLN A 103 -39.79 -45.05 24.40
CA GLN A 103 -40.46 -44.03 23.59
C GLN A 103 -39.86 -42.65 23.83
N ARG A 104 -39.62 -42.28 25.10
CA ARG A 104 -38.97 -41.01 25.44
C ARG A 104 -37.55 -40.88 24.85
N HIS A 105 -36.73 -41.94 24.92
CA HIS A 105 -35.40 -41.92 24.30
C HIS A 105 -35.46 -41.81 22.77
N ARG A 106 -36.50 -42.35 22.11
CA ARG A 106 -36.72 -42.18 20.66
C ARG A 106 -37.09 -40.75 20.29
N GLU A 107 -37.95 -40.12 21.08
CA GLU A 107 -38.29 -38.70 20.92
C GLU A 107 -37.02 -37.84 21.06
N ILE A 108 -36.24 -38.04 22.13
CA ILE A 108 -35.00 -37.29 22.37
C ILE A 108 -33.99 -37.48 21.23
N LEU A 109 -33.80 -38.70 20.74
CA LEU A 109 -32.92 -38.96 19.59
C LEU A 109 -33.41 -38.23 18.33
N HIS A 110 -34.71 -38.20 18.11
CA HIS A 110 -35.30 -37.51 16.96
C HIS A 110 -35.10 -35.99 17.06
N ASP A 111 -35.34 -35.41 18.23
CA ASP A 111 -35.11 -33.98 18.51
C ASP A 111 -33.64 -33.61 18.23
N PHE A 112 -32.69 -34.41 18.72
CA PHE A 112 -31.27 -34.20 18.43
C PHE A 112 -30.97 -34.27 16.93
N LEU A 113 -31.47 -35.28 16.22
CA LEU A 113 -31.26 -35.40 14.76
C LEU A 113 -31.78 -34.17 14.00
N GLU A 114 -32.95 -33.65 14.40
CA GLU A 114 -33.53 -32.45 13.81
C GLU A 114 -32.67 -31.20 14.12
N GLU A 115 -32.27 -31.00 15.38
CA GLU A 115 -31.43 -29.88 15.81
C GLU A 115 -30.05 -29.89 15.15
N PHE A 116 -29.41 -31.06 15.05
CA PHE A 116 -28.12 -31.18 14.35
C PHE A 116 -28.26 -30.93 12.85
N SER A 117 -29.35 -31.39 12.22
CA SER A 117 -29.63 -31.11 10.81
C SER A 117 -29.80 -29.62 10.55
N LYS A 118 -30.60 -28.93 11.39
CA LYS A 118 -30.79 -27.48 11.33
C LYS A 118 -29.48 -26.74 11.53
N THR A 119 -28.71 -27.09 12.55
CA THR A 119 -27.43 -26.42 12.84
C THR A 119 -26.41 -26.65 11.72
N LYS A 120 -26.37 -27.86 11.14
CA LYS A 120 -25.52 -28.17 9.98
C LYS A 120 -25.90 -27.36 8.75
N ALA A 121 -27.19 -27.15 8.49
CA ALA A 121 -27.66 -26.29 7.41
C ALA A 121 -27.24 -24.83 7.65
N ASN A 122 -27.41 -24.32 8.87
CA ASN A 122 -26.98 -22.97 9.23
C ASN A 122 -25.48 -22.75 9.06
N LEU A 123 -24.64 -23.71 9.48
CA LEU A 123 -23.19 -23.63 9.29
C LEU A 123 -22.79 -23.61 7.83
N ARG A 124 -23.46 -24.39 6.97
CA ARG A 124 -23.22 -24.35 5.52
C ARG A 124 -23.58 -22.99 4.93
N MET A 125 -24.72 -22.42 5.32
CA MET A 125 -25.12 -21.08 4.89
C MET A 125 -24.13 -20.01 5.36
N ALA A 126 -23.58 -20.13 6.58
CA ALA A 126 -22.57 -19.23 7.09
C ALA A 126 -21.25 -19.34 6.29
N ASP A 127 -20.79 -20.56 6.01
CA ASP A 127 -19.58 -20.81 5.21
C ASP A 127 -19.73 -20.30 3.76
N GLU A 128 -20.86 -20.58 3.10
CA GLU A 128 -21.17 -20.05 1.77
C GLU A 128 -21.17 -18.52 1.76
N ARG A 129 -21.78 -17.89 2.77
CA ARG A 129 -21.75 -16.43 2.94
C ARG A 129 -20.32 -15.91 3.08
N GLN A 130 -19.46 -16.60 3.83
CA GLN A 130 -18.07 -16.19 3.96
C GLN A 130 -17.30 -16.32 2.66
N GLN A 131 -17.44 -17.44 1.95
CA GLN A 131 -16.77 -17.67 0.67
C GLN A 131 -17.10 -16.56 -0.34
N LEU A 132 -18.38 -16.17 -0.41
CA LEU A 132 -18.84 -15.06 -1.23
C LEU A 132 -18.21 -13.73 -0.80
N LEU A 133 -18.17 -13.43 0.50
CA LEU A 133 -17.55 -12.20 1.00
C LEU A 133 -16.03 -12.15 0.78
N THR A 134 -15.33 -13.27 0.90
CA THR A 134 -13.90 -13.36 0.58
C THR A 134 -13.63 -13.14 -0.89
N SER A 135 -14.43 -13.75 -1.78
CA SER A 135 -14.31 -13.57 -3.23
C SER A 135 -14.54 -12.10 -3.62
N VAL A 136 -15.62 -11.48 -3.11
CA VAL A 136 -15.90 -10.06 -3.39
C VAL A 136 -14.79 -9.15 -2.85
N ARG A 137 -14.23 -9.47 -1.67
CA ARG A 137 -13.13 -8.70 -1.11
C ARG A 137 -11.87 -8.79 -1.98
N GLU A 138 -11.59 -9.96 -2.53
CA GLU A 138 -10.48 -10.18 -3.47
C GLU A 138 -10.68 -9.38 -4.76
N ASP A 139 -11.87 -9.47 -5.38
CA ASP A 139 -12.22 -8.72 -6.59
C ASP A 139 -12.11 -7.20 -6.38
N ILE A 140 -12.55 -6.68 -5.23
CA ILE A 140 -12.44 -5.26 -4.90
C ILE A 140 -10.97 -4.83 -4.78
N VAL A 141 -10.12 -5.65 -4.17
CA VAL A 141 -8.70 -5.34 -4.04
C VAL A 141 -8.03 -5.34 -5.41
N GLU A 142 -8.34 -6.32 -6.25
CA GLU A 142 -7.83 -6.41 -7.61
C GLU A 142 -8.28 -5.19 -8.44
N HIS A 143 -9.57 -4.88 -8.48
CA HIS A 143 -10.09 -3.72 -9.20
C HIS A 143 -9.50 -2.40 -8.70
N ARG A 144 -9.36 -2.23 -7.38
CA ARG A 144 -8.76 -1.03 -6.81
C ARG A 144 -7.29 -0.90 -7.19
N SER A 145 -6.56 -2.01 -7.24
CA SER A 145 -5.15 -2.02 -7.67
C SER A 145 -5.01 -1.65 -9.15
N ALA A 146 -5.85 -2.23 -10.01
CA ALA A 146 -5.88 -1.92 -11.44
C ALA A 146 -6.26 -0.44 -11.69
N SER A 147 -7.30 0.05 -11.01
CA SER A 147 -7.72 1.46 -11.09
C SER A 147 -6.64 2.44 -10.64
N ARG A 148 -5.87 2.10 -9.59
CA ARG A 148 -4.73 2.93 -9.16
C ARG A 148 -3.62 2.97 -10.20
N ALA A 149 -3.32 1.83 -10.84
CA ALA A 149 -2.34 1.78 -11.91
C ALA A 149 -2.78 2.63 -13.12
N THR A 150 -4.05 2.53 -13.53
CA THR A 150 -4.59 3.36 -14.61
C THR A 150 -4.58 4.85 -14.26
N ASP A 151 -4.95 5.21 -13.03
CA ASP A 151 -4.92 6.59 -12.56
C ASP A 151 -3.51 7.18 -12.52
N ALA A 152 -2.50 6.36 -12.18
CA ALA A 152 -1.10 6.77 -12.23
C ALA A 152 -0.66 7.08 -13.67
N LEU A 153 -0.99 6.18 -14.61
CA LEU A 153 -0.70 6.38 -16.04
C LEU A 153 -1.40 7.62 -16.62
N LEU A 154 -2.65 7.88 -16.22
CA LEU A 154 -3.38 9.07 -16.64
C LEU A 154 -2.75 10.36 -16.09
N ARG A 155 -2.30 10.36 -14.83
CA ARG A 155 -1.56 11.50 -14.25
C ARG A 155 -0.25 11.75 -14.99
N GLU A 156 0.52 10.71 -15.28
CA GLU A 156 1.77 10.81 -16.03
C GLU A 156 1.53 11.35 -17.44
N ARG A 157 0.54 10.83 -18.16
CA ARG A 157 0.16 11.34 -19.48
C ARG A 157 -0.20 12.82 -19.43
N ASN A 158 -0.98 13.24 -18.43
CA ASN A 158 -1.35 14.65 -18.28
C ASN A 158 -0.14 15.54 -17.94
N ALA A 159 0.82 15.02 -17.15
CA ALA A 159 2.08 15.71 -16.87
C ALA A 159 2.93 15.87 -18.15
N VAL A 160 3.04 14.81 -18.96
CA VAL A 160 3.75 14.86 -20.25
C VAL A 160 3.12 15.92 -21.17
N HIS A 161 1.79 15.94 -21.29
CA HIS A 161 1.11 16.98 -22.08
C HIS A 161 1.23 18.39 -21.50
N ALA A 162 1.43 18.54 -20.19
CA ALA A 162 1.72 19.83 -19.58
C ALA A 162 3.15 20.28 -19.90
N THR A 163 4.12 19.36 -19.83
CA THR A 163 5.52 19.64 -20.19
C THR A 163 5.68 19.94 -21.67
N ASP A 164 4.97 19.24 -22.55
CA ASP A 164 4.98 19.45 -24.00
C ASP A 164 4.57 20.90 -24.35
N ARG A 165 3.45 21.35 -23.79
CA ARG A 165 2.99 22.74 -23.93
C ARG A 165 3.96 23.76 -23.33
N ALA A 166 4.61 23.43 -22.21
CA ALA A 166 5.62 24.31 -21.62
C ALA A 166 6.86 24.42 -22.49
N LEU A 167 7.28 23.31 -23.11
CA LEU A 167 8.41 23.27 -24.05
C LEU A 167 8.12 24.08 -25.31
N ASP A 168 6.90 24.03 -25.85
CA ASP A 168 6.51 24.86 -27.00
C ASP A 168 6.70 26.36 -26.69
N GLY A 169 6.26 26.83 -25.51
CA GLY A 169 6.46 28.22 -25.09
C GLY A 169 7.93 28.59 -24.90
N LEU A 170 8.75 27.67 -24.39
CA LEU A 170 10.20 27.86 -24.28
C LEU A 170 10.88 27.90 -25.66
N LEU A 171 10.41 27.10 -26.61
CA LEU A 171 10.94 27.03 -27.96
C LEU A 171 10.62 28.32 -28.72
N GLU A 172 9.41 28.86 -28.54
CA GLU A 172 9.01 30.18 -29.04
C GLU A 172 9.88 31.29 -28.46
N HIS A 173 10.07 31.31 -27.13
CA HIS A 173 10.93 32.31 -26.48
C HIS A 173 12.41 32.17 -26.91
N ALA A 174 12.91 30.94 -27.08
CA ALA A 174 14.25 30.69 -27.60
C ALA A 174 14.39 31.18 -29.06
N ALA A 175 13.35 31.05 -29.87
CA ALA A 175 13.34 31.57 -31.23
C ALA A 175 13.36 33.11 -31.25
N GLU A 176 12.57 33.76 -30.39
CA GLU A 176 12.55 35.21 -30.24
C GLU A 176 13.90 35.75 -29.75
N THR A 177 14.49 35.14 -28.71
CA THR A 177 15.81 35.53 -28.19
C THR A 177 16.91 35.33 -29.22
N LYS A 178 16.88 34.24 -30.00
CA LYS A 178 17.79 34.02 -31.14
C LYS A 178 17.64 35.12 -32.19
N ALA A 179 16.41 35.51 -32.53
CA ALA A 179 16.16 36.60 -33.47
C ALA A 179 16.70 37.94 -32.93
N ALA A 180 16.47 38.25 -31.65
CA ALA A 180 16.97 39.44 -30.99
C ALA A 180 18.51 39.50 -30.97
N LEU A 181 19.19 38.39 -30.64
CA LEU A 181 20.65 38.29 -30.67
C LEU A 181 21.22 38.44 -32.09
N SER A 182 20.53 37.90 -33.10
CA SER A 182 20.90 38.10 -34.50
C SER A 182 20.84 39.57 -34.92
N LEU A 183 19.77 40.28 -34.54
CA LEU A 183 19.64 41.71 -34.78
C LEU A 183 20.72 42.51 -34.04
N GLN A 184 20.99 42.18 -32.77
CA GLN A 184 22.07 42.80 -32.00
C GLN A 184 23.42 42.61 -32.69
N ARG A 185 23.72 41.41 -33.21
CA ARG A 185 24.96 41.16 -33.95
C ARG A 185 25.09 42.05 -35.19
N GLY A 186 23.99 42.31 -35.90
CA GLY A 186 23.97 43.27 -37.01
C GLY A 186 24.31 44.70 -36.57
N ILE A 187 23.76 45.13 -35.42
CA ILE A 187 24.06 46.44 -34.83
C ILE A 187 25.54 46.53 -34.43
N PHE A 188 26.09 45.52 -33.76
CA PHE A 188 27.51 45.47 -33.39
C PHE A 188 28.44 45.48 -34.61
N GLY A 189 28.05 44.80 -35.70
CA GLY A 189 28.77 44.90 -36.98
C GLY A 189 28.83 46.33 -37.51
N GLY A 190 27.75 47.10 -37.34
CA GLY A 190 27.70 48.54 -37.70
C GLY A 190 28.42 49.48 -36.72
N VAL A 191 28.63 49.08 -35.46
CA VAL A 191 29.41 49.89 -34.50
C VAL A 191 30.86 49.98 -34.93
N GLY A 192 31.44 48.90 -35.46
CA GLY A 192 32.81 48.91 -35.97
C GLY A 192 33.02 49.95 -37.07
N SER A 193 32.10 50.03 -38.04
CA SER A 193 32.18 51.03 -39.12
C SER A 193 31.97 52.46 -38.62
N LYS A 194 31.06 52.68 -37.66
CA LYS A 194 30.88 53.99 -37.02
C LYS A 194 32.11 54.41 -36.21
N LEU A 195 32.74 53.49 -35.48
CA LEU A 195 33.97 53.75 -34.73
C LEU A 195 35.12 54.07 -35.68
N GLN A 196 35.21 53.37 -36.81
CA GLN A 196 36.18 53.68 -37.87
C GLN A 196 35.92 55.07 -38.48
N GLN A 197 34.66 55.47 -38.69
CA GLN A 197 34.31 56.83 -39.10
C GLN A 197 34.70 57.89 -38.04
N LEU A 198 34.47 57.62 -36.75
CA LEU A 198 34.92 58.51 -35.66
C LEU A 198 36.44 58.61 -35.59
N SER A 199 37.17 57.51 -35.84
CA SER A 199 38.63 57.52 -35.90
C SER A 199 39.17 58.41 -37.02
N ALA A 200 38.43 58.54 -38.13
CA ALA A 200 38.78 59.44 -39.23
C ALA A 200 38.54 60.93 -38.89
N VAL A 201 37.67 61.24 -37.93
CA VAL A 201 37.39 62.61 -37.46
C VAL A 201 38.35 63.04 -36.33
N ALA A 202 38.90 62.09 -35.57
CA ALA A 202 39.89 62.36 -34.51
C ALA A 202 41.10 63.24 -34.96
N PRO A 203 41.76 63.02 -36.11
CA PRO A 203 42.85 63.89 -36.56
C PRO A 203 42.36 65.30 -36.95
N GLN A 204 41.10 65.44 -37.38
CA GLN A 204 40.53 66.75 -37.72
C GLN A 204 40.31 67.60 -36.47
N ILE A 205 39.84 66.99 -35.37
CA ILE A 205 39.69 67.65 -34.07
C ILE A 205 41.06 68.09 -33.54
N ASN A 206 42.08 67.22 -33.62
CA ASN A 206 43.44 67.56 -33.21
C ASN A 206 44.05 68.70 -34.06
N ALA A 207 43.74 68.76 -35.36
CA ALA A 207 44.15 69.87 -36.22
C ALA A 207 43.50 71.21 -35.81
N LEU A 208 42.22 71.20 -35.43
CA LEU A 208 41.53 72.39 -34.92
C LEU A 208 42.10 72.83 -33.55
N LEU A 209 42.33 71.88 -32.64
CA LEU A 209 42.98 72.14 -31.35
C LEU A 209 44.38 72.74 -31.52
N GLY A 210 45.15 72.22 -32.48
CA GLY A 210 46.49 72.70 -32.82
C GLY A 210 46.50 74.12 -33.40
N ARG A 211 45.47 74.50 -34.18
CA ARG A 211 45.32 75.88 -34.68
C ARG A 211 45.01 76.86 -33.56
N ILE A 212 44.19 76.46 -32.59
CA ILE A 212 43.85 77.26 -31.41
C ILE A 212 45.07 77.44 -30.50
N SER A 213 45.82 76.37 -30.22
CA SER A 213 46.99 76.42 -29.33
C SER A 213 48.15 77.23 -29.92
N ARG A 214 48.39 77.17 -31.24
CA ARG A 214 49.39 78.02 -31.92
C ARG A 214 49.08 79.51 -31.80
N LYS A 215 47.80 79.91 -31.89
CA LYS A 215 47.43 81.31 -31.71
C LYS A 215 47.77 81.79 -30.30
N ARG A 216 47.45 80.98 -29.27
CA ARG A 216 47.76 81.27 -27.86
C ARG A 216 49.26 81.24 -27.54
N SER A 217 50.05 80.41 -28.24
CA SER A 217 51.50 80.35 -28.03
C SER A 217 52.22 81.61 -28.53
N ARG A 218 51.77 82.18 -29.66
CA ARG A 218 52.39 83.42 -30.19
C ARG A 218 52.24 84.59 -29.21
N ASP A 219 51.07 84.74 -28.59
CA ASP A 219 50.84 85.83 -27.64
C ASP A 219 51.76 85.73 -26.41
N LYS A 220 52.03 84.51 -25.93
CA LYS A 220 53.00 84.27 -24.84
C LYS A 220 54.44 84.51 -25.25
N THR A 221 54.84 84.11 -26.46
CA THR A 221 56.19 84.37 -26.98
C THR A 221 56.44 85.86 -27.12
N ILE A 222 55.48 86.62 -27.64
CA ILE A 222 55.58 88.08 -27.78
C ILE A 222 55.75 88.72 -26.39
N LEU A 223 54.91 88.35 -25.41
CA LEU A 223 55.01 88.89 -24.05
C LEU A 223 56.36 88.58 -23.39
N GLY A 224 56.87 87.35 -23.56
CA GLY A 224 58.17 86.94 -23.03
C GLY A 224 59.34 87.72 -23.62
N VAL A 225 59.32 87.97 -24.93
CA VAL A 225 60.36 88.77 -25.62
C VAL A 225 60.37 90.21 -25.12
N VAL A 226 59.19 90.83 -24.94
CA VAL A 226 59.08 92.20 -24.42
C VAL A 226 59.65 92.32 -23.00
N MET A 227 59.26 91.40 -22.11
CA MET A 227 59.77 91.39 -20.73
C MET A 227 61.30 91.15 -20.68
N GLY A 228 61.80 90.20 -21.47
CA GLY A 228 63.23 89.91 -21.54
C GLY A 228 64.06 91.07 -22.10
N CYS A 229 63.56 91.75 -23.13
CA CYS A 229 64.19 92.93 -23.70
C CYS A 229 64.27 94.07 -22.66
N CYS A 230 63.17 94.32 -21.94
CA CYS A 230 63.12 95.35 -20.89
C CYS A 230 64.11 95.06 -19.75
N LEU A 231 64.17 93.81 -19.27
CA LEU A 231 65.14 93.37 -18.26
C LEU A 231 66.59 93.52 -18.74
N SER A 232 66.88 93.15 -19.99
CA SER A 232 68.23 93.24 -20.57
C SER A 232 68.71 94.70 -20.65
N LEU A 233 67.82 95.61 -21.07
CA LEU A 233 68.12 97.06 -21.10
C LEU A 233 68.39 97.63 -19.70
N LEU A 234 67.63 97.20 -18.68
CA LEU A 234 67.86 97.64 -17.30
C LEU A 234 69.21 97.17 -16.75
N VAL A 235 69.62 95.93 -17.07
CA VAL A 235 70.94 95.41 -16.67
C VAL A 235 72.06 96.18 -17.35
N LEU A 236 71.96 96.46 -18.66
CA LEU A 236 72.94 97.27 -19.38
C LEU A 236 73.02 98.70 -18.81
N TYR A 237 71.88 99.31 -18.51
CA TYR A 237 71.84 100.64 -17.90
C TYR A 237 72.52 100.66 -16.53
N LYS A 238 72.26 99.67 -15.68
CA LYS A 238 72.90 99.56 -14.36
C LYS A 238 74.40 99.27 -14.44
N LEU A 239 74.82 98.44 -15.40
CA LEU A 239 76.24 98.14 -15.62
C LEU A 239 77.01 99.35 -16.17
N GLN A 240 76.35 100.24 -16.91
CA GLN A 240 76.99 101.43 -17.48
C GLN A 240 77.06 102.61 -16.51
N ILE A 241 76.26 102.62 -15.43
CA ILE A 241 76.21 103.70 -14.44
C ILE A 241 77.03 103.42 -13.16
N GLY A 242 77.45 102.17 -12.93
CA GLY A 242 78.24 101.74 -11.78
C GLY A 242 79.68 101.44 -12.18
#